data_AF-A0A816UQ52-F1
#
_entry.id   AF-A0A816UQ52-F1
#
_cell.length_a   1.000
_cell.length_b   1.000
_cell.length_c   1.000
_cell.angle_alpha   90.00
_cell.angle_beta   90.00
_cell.angle_gamma   90.00
#
_symmetry.space_group_name_H-M   'P 1'
#
loop_
_entity.id
_entity.type
_entity.pdbx_description
1 polymer ?
#
loop_
_entity_poly.entity_id
_entity_poly.type
_entity_poly.pdbx_seq_one_letter_code
_entity_poly.pdbx_strand_id
1 'polypeptide(L)'
;MSPTLRSRYCRNLSGFLPTENSTSHIIIEGTNNTSILGPEVILNAWTHISVTYSMINGLRLYFDSTDSFPFEASGSIIYLQIGFSRWCTSYIIPNADYKGLIDEVYVHSRELTQAEINILVNS
;
A
#
# COMPACT_ATOMS: atom_id res chain seq x y z
N MET A 1 17.69 6.37 -13.54
CA MET A 1 17.76 4.89 -13.34
C MET A 1 16.77 4.53 -12.26
N SER A 2 15.68 3.84 -12.62
CA SER A 2 14.66 3.39 -11.68
C SER A 2 15.15 2.08 -11.03
N PRO A 3 15.32 1.99 -9.70
CA PRO A 3 15.73 0.75 -9.07
C PRO A 3 14.51 -0.17 -8.98
N THR A 4 14.42 -1.15 -9.88
CA THR A 4 13.43 -2.22 -9.76
C THR A 4 13.86 -3.18 -8.65
N LEU A 5 13.13 -3.18 -7.54
CA LEU A 5 13.33 -4.10 -6.42
C LEU A 5 12.94 -5.53 -6.83
N ARG A 6 13.89 -6.29 -7.41
CA ARG A 6 13.69 -7.72 -7.76
C ARG A 6 14.18 -8.69 -6.67
N SER A 7 14.25 -8.30 -5.41
CA SER A 7 14.67 -9.21 -4.33
C SER A 7 13.48 -9.79 -3.55
N ARG A 8 13.30 -11.12 -3.64
CA ARG A 8 12.22 -11.93 -3.04
C ARG A 8 12.03 -11.78 -1.52
N TYR A 9 12.99 -11.21 -0.80
CA TYR A 9 13.00 -11.16 0.68
C TYR A 9 12.73 -9.75 1.25
N CYS A 10 12.40 -8.80 0.38
CA CYS A 10 12.41 -7.37 0.71
C CYS A 10 11.01 -6.77 0.57
N ARG A 11 10.05 -7.21 1.40
CA ARG A 11 8.66 -6.77 1.25
C ARG A 11 7.98 -6.54 2.59
N ASN A 12 7.59 -5.30 2.81
CA ASN A 12 6.53 -4.83 3.71
C ASN A 12 6.31 -3.35 3.40
N LEU A 13 6.07 -2.99 2.13
CA LEU A 13 5.82 -1.60 1.77
C LEU A 13 4.37 -1.43 1.32
N SER A 14 3.64 -0.54 1.98
CA SER A 14 2.59 0.22 1.31
C SER A 14 3.26 1.43 0.65
N GLY A 15 3.32 1.46 -0.68
CA GLY A 15 4.05 2.49 -1.40
C GLY A 15 3.79 2.52 -2.89
N PHE A 16 4.48 3.42 -3.58
CA PHE A 16 4.35 3.59 -5.02
C PHE A 16 5.56 3.00 -5.75
N LEU A 17 5.32 2.12 -6.72
CA LEU A 17 6.37 1.68 -7.64
C LEU A 17 6.09 2.18 -9.05
N PRO A 18 7.02 2.89 -9.69
CA PRO A 18 6.95 3.13 -11.12
C PRO A 18 7.17 1.82 -11.87
N THR A 19 6.26 1.47 -12.77
CA THR A 19 6.47 0.35 -13.70
C THR A 19 7.45 0.76 -14.81
N GLU A 20 7.98 -0.21 -15.57
CA GLU A 20 8.93 0.04 -16.67
C GLU A 20 8.41 1.05 -17.72
N ASN A 21 7.11 1.41 -17.68
CA ASN A 21 6.44 2.37 -18.55
C ASN A 21 5.85 3.62 -17.83
N SER A 22 6.46 4.10 -16.74
CA SER A 22 6.26 5.46 -16.17
C SER A 22 5.02 5.71 -15.29
N THR A 23 4.14 4.72 -15.10
CA THR A 23 2.98 4.88 -14.22
C THR A 23 3.32 4.42 -12.80
N SER A 24 2.99 5.25 -11.80
CA SER A 24 3.14 4.88 -10.39
C SER A 24 1.86 4.17 -9.93
N HIS A 25 1.98 3.01 -9.31
CA HIS A 25 0.85 2.27 -8.75
C HIS A 25 1.00 2.11 -7.25
N ILE A 26 -0.11 2.07 -6.51
CA ILE A 26 -0.09 1.62 -5.12
C ILE A 26 0.15 0.13 -5.08
N ILE A 27 1.06 -0.28 -4.22
CA ILE A 27 1.31 -1.69 -3.95
C ILE A 27 1.20 -1.92 -2.46
N ILE A 28 0.45 -2.96 -2.10
CA ILE A 28 0.48 -3.56 -0.77
C ILE A 28 1.16 -4.90 -0.91
N GLU A 29 2.31 -5.06 -0.27
CA GLU A 29 3.06 -6.32 -0.30
C GLU A 29 2.97 -7.09 1.02
N GLY A 30 2.76 -8.40 0.90
CA GLY A 30 2.89 -9.36 1.99
C GLY A 30 4.18 -10.19 1.91
N THR A 31 4.48 -10.91 2.99
CA THR A 31 5.72 -11.67 3.19
C THR A 31 5.92 -12.86 2.24
N ASN A 32 4.89 -13.31 1.53
CA ASN A 32 4.91 -14.51 0.66
C ASN A 32 4.86 -14.19 -0.85
N ASN A 33 5.41 -13.05 -1.29
CA ASN A 33 5.33 -12.57 -2.69
C ASN A 33 3.90 -12.26 -3.17
N THR A 34 2.97 -12.06 -2.25
CA THR A 34 1.60 -11.65 -2.54
C THR A 34 1.56 -10.13 -2.59
N SER A 35 1.19 -9.57 -3.73
CA SER A 35 1.04 -8.13 -3.90
C SER A 35 -0.35 -7.80 -4.42
N ILE A 36 -1.02 -6.85 -3.76
CA ILE A 36 -2.17 -6.18 -4.35
C ILE A 36 -1.63 -5.02 -5.16
N LEU A 37 -1.84 -5.04 -6.47
CA LEU A 37 -1.59 -3.92 -7.35
C LEU A 37 -2.86 -3.07 -7.41
N GLY A 38 -2.79 -1.86 -6.89
CA GLY A 38 -3.84 -0.86 -6.99
C GLY A 38 -3.85 -0.15 -8.34
N PRO A 39 -4.76 0.83 -8.51
CA PRO A 39 -4.82 1.63 -9.72
C PRO A 39 -3.58 2.53 -9.87
N GLU A 40 -3.47 3.14 -11.05
CA GLU A 40 -2.47 4.18 -11.29
C GLU A 40 -2.75 5.42 -10.46
N VAL A 41 -1.69 6.04 -9.93
CA VAL A 41 -1.80 7.27 -9.16
C VAL A 41 -1.34 8.48 -9.96
N ILE A 42 -2.05 9.58 -9.75
CA ILE A 42 -1.71 10.88 -10.34
C ILE A 42 -0.62 11.51 -9.48
N LEU A 43 0.53 11.79 -10.09
CA LEU A 43 1.64 12.45 -9.41
C LEU A 43 1.26 13.89 -9.02
N ASN A 44 1.74 14.32 -7.86
CA ASN A 44 1.49 15.66 -7.29
C ASN A 44 -0.01 15.96 -7.04
N ALA A 45 -0.82 14.92 -6.83
CA ALA A 45 -2.20 15.04 -6.37
C ALA A 45 -2.37 14.29 -5.05
N TRP A 46 -3.33 14.74 -4.23
CA TRP A 46 -3.76 13.98 -3.07
C TRP A 46 -4.57 12.77 -3.52
N THR A 47 -4.37 11.66 -2.83
CA THR A 47 -5.08 10.41 -3.06
C THR A 47 -5.41 9.82 -1.70
N HIS A 48 -6.67 9.43 -1.51
CA HIS A 48 -7.07 8.75 -0.29
C HIS A 48 -6.86 7.24 -0.47
N ILE A 49 -6.14 6.63 0.47
CA ILE A 49 -5.86 5.19 0.47
C ILE A 49 -6.39 4.61 1.76
N SER A 50 -7.20 3.57 1.65
CA SER A 50 -7.65 2.79 2.81
C SER A 50 -7.32 1.33 2.62
N VAL A 51 -6.81 0.70 3.68
CA VAL A 51 -6.53 -0.73 3.70
C VAL A 51 -7.27 -1.32 4.88
N THR A 52 -8.09 -2.33 4.61
CA THR A 52 -8.83 -3.04 5.67
C THR A 52 -8.49 -4.51 5.65
N TYR A 53 -8.64 -5.15 6.82
CA TYR A 53 -8.43 -6.57 6.96
C TYR A 53 -9.43 -7.19 7.95
N SER A 54 -9.98 -8.33 7.58
CA SER A 54 -10.61 -9.26 8.52
C SER A 54 -10.43 -10.71 8.09
N MET A 55 -10.72 -11.65 9.00
CA MET A 55 -10.69 -13.09 8.67
C MET A 55 -11.80 -13.50 7.69
N ILE A 56 -12.89 -12.71 7.60
CA ILE A 56 -14.04 -13.02 6.76
C ILE A 56 -13.88 -12.42 5.36
N ASN A 57 -13.45 -11.16 5.28
CA ASN A 57 -13.40 -10.40 4.04
C ASN A 57 -12.00 -10.34 3.41
N GLY A 58 -10.98 -10.86 4.12
CA GLY A 58 -9.59 -10.78 3.69
C GLY A 58 -9.04 -9.36 3.74
N LEU A 59 -7.96 -9.14 3.00
CA LEU A 59 -7.33 -7.84 2.82
C LEU A 59 -8.03 -7.10 1.67
N ARG A 60 -8.34 -5.82 1.88
CA ARG A 60 -8.97 -4.97 0.86
C ARG A 60 -8.25 -3.65 0.76
N LEU A 61 -7.87 -3.27 -0.46
CA LEU A 61 -7.36 -1.95 -0.80
C LEU A 61 -8.49 -1.12 -1.39
N TYR A 62 -8.69 0.08 -0.87
CA TYR A 62 -9.60 1.09 -1.38
C TYR A 62 -8.77 2.27 -1.87
N PHE A 63 -9.15 2.78 -3.04
CA PHE A 63 -8.54 3.92 -3.68
C PHE A 63 -9.61 4.98 -3.91
N ASP A 64 -9.45 6.13 -3.25
CA ASP A 64 -10.50 7.15 -3.16
C ASP A 64 -11.84 6.52 -2.75
N SER A 65 -12.95 6.88 -3.42
CA SER A 65 -14.30 6.38 -3.16
C SER A 65 -14.71 5.21 -4.06
N THR A 66 -13.76 4.48 -4.66
CA THR A 66 -14.04 3.37 -5.58
C THR A 66 -14.19 2.03 -4.86
N ASP A 67 -14.64 1.00 -5.59
CA ASP A 67 -14.74 -0.37 -5.09
C ASP A 67 -13.38 -0.91 -4.66
N SER A 68 -13.39 -1.80 -3.66
CA SER A 68 -12.15 -2.40 -3.16
C SER A 68 -11.50 -3.37 -4.15
N PHE A 69 -10.18 -3.43 -4.13
CA PHE A 69 -9.38 -4.51 -4.71
C PHE A 69 -9.19 -5.61 -3.64
N PRO A 70 -9.86 -6.77 -3.76
CA PRO A 70 -9.87 -7.78 -2.72
C PRO A 70 -8.67 -8.74 -2.84
N PHE A 71 -8.27 -9.29 -1.69
CA PHE A 71 -7.28 -10.35 -1.58
C PHE A 71 -7.62 -11.28 -0.42
N GLU A 72 -7.39 -12.57 -0.62
CA GLU A 72 -7.75 -13.61 0.35
C GLU A 72 -7.10 -13.39 1.72
N ALA A 73 -7.82 -13.76 2.78
CA ALA A 73 -7.31 -13.68 4.14
C ALA A 73 -6.12 -14.64 4.33
N SER A 74 -4.96 -14.12 4.71
CA SER A 74 -3.79 -14.95 5.03
C SER A 74 -3.83 -15.59 6.42
N GLY A 75 -4.81 -15.22 7.25
CA GLY A 75 -4.86 -15.57 8.69
C GLY A 75 -3.68 -15.08 9.53
N SER A 76 -2.80 -14.24 8.97
CA SER A 76 -1.57 -13.76 9.60
C SER A 76 -1.72 -12.33 10.12
N ILE A 77 -0.92 -11.96 11.12
CA ILE A 77 -0.81 -10.57 11.59
C ILE A 77 -0.26 -9.73 10.43
N ILE A 78 -0.97 -8.66 10.08
CA ILE A 78 -0.54 -7.67 9.09
C ILE A 78 0.06 -6.49 9.85
N TYR A 79 1.32 -6.18 9.54
CA TYR A 79 1.99 -5.00 10.05
C TYR A 79 1.76 -3.83 9.08
N LEU A 80 1.28 -2.70 9.58
CA LEU A 80 1.25 -1.47 8.82
C LEU A 80 2.65 -0.85 8.84
N GLN A 81 3.25 -0.72 7.66
CA GLN A 81 4.52 -0.03 7.49
C GLN A 81 4.37 1.05 6.42
N ILE A 82 4.42 2.29 6.86
CA ILE A 82 4.32 3.47 6.00
C ILE A 82 5.74 3.94 5.68
N GLY A 83 6.10 4.00 4.41
CA GLY A 83 7.44 4.36 3.97
C GLY A 83 8.46 3.21 4.05
N PHE A 84 9.72 3.52 3.73
CA PHE A 84 10.75 2.51 3.45
C PHE A 84 11.32 1.83 4.71
N SER A 85 11.38 0.49 4.70
CA SER A 85 12.10 -0.30 5.71
C SER A 85 13.49 -0.70 5.23
N ARG A 86 14.48 -0.27 6.00
CA ARG A 86 15.92 -0.53 5.81
C ARG A 86 16.35 -1.99 5.94
N TRP A 87 15.47 -2.90 6.38
CA TRP A 87 15.87 -4.25 6.81
C TRP A 87 16.20 -5.22 5.66
N CYS A 88 16.12 -4.75 4.43
CA CYS A 88 16.10 -5.58 3.23
C CYS A 88 17.48 -5.77 2.58
N THR A 89 18.48 -4.97 2.98
CA THR A 89 19.81 -5.00 2.34
C THR A 89 20.85 -4.32 3.23
N SER A 90 22.07 -4.87 3.28
CA SER A 90 23.24 -4.21 3.89
C SER A 90 23.72 -2.98 3.10
N TYR A 91 23.21 -2.80 1.88
CA TYR A 91 23.46 -1.65 1.02
C TYR A 91 22.35 -0.61 1.14
N ILE A 92 22.76 0.65 1.27
CA ILE A 92 21.87 1.80 1.16
C ILE A 92 21.37 1.88 -0.28
N ILE A 93 20.06 1.76 -0.49
CA ILE A 93 19.44 2.05 -1.79
C ILE A 93 19.21 3.56 -1.85
N PRO A 94 19.90 4.31 -2.72
CA PRO A 94 19.65 5.74 -2.87
C PRO A 94 18.23 5.97 -3.38
N ASN A 95 17.51 6.92 -2.79
CA ASN A 95 16.14 7.31 -3.17
C ASN A 95 15.07 6.21 -2.98
N ALA A 96 15.28 5.26 -2.06
CA ALA A 96 14.28 4.24 -1.74
C ALA A 96 13.20 4.73 -0.77
N ASP A 97 13.42 5.88 -0.13
CA ASP A 97 12.47 6.54 0.74
C ASP A 97 11.33 7.18 -0.05
N TYR A 98 10.13 7.18 0.55
CA TYR A 98 8.97 7.82 -0.05
C TYR A 98 9.22 9.32 -0.25
N LYS A 99 8.98 9.82 -1.47
CA LYS A 99 9.23 11.21 -1.89
C LYS A 99 7.93 11.97 -2.12
N GLY A 100 7.07 12.03 -1.11
CA GLY A 100 5.82 12.77 -1.15
C GLY A 100 5.38 13.25 0.22
N LEU A 101 4.12 13.68 0.30
CA LEU A 101 3.48 14.11 1.54
C LEU A 101 2.48 13.03 1.98
N ILE A 102 2.37 12.84 3.29
CA ILE A 102 1.37 11.96 3.91
C ILE A 102 0.66 12.82 4.95
N ASP A 103 -0.66 12.75 4.96
CA ASP A 103 -1.50 13.45 5.93
C ASP A 103 -2.61 12.53 6.44
N GLU A 104 -3.19 12.87 7.59
CA GLU A 104 -4.40 12.24 8.14
C GLU A 104 -4.31 10.70 8.27
N VAL A 105 -3.29 10.21 9.00
CA VAL A 105 -3.06 8.78 9.20
C VAL A 105 -3.91 8.22 10.34
N TYR A 106 -4.84 7.32 10.00
CA TYR A 106 -5.69 6.61 10.96
C TYR A 106 -5.38 5.11 11.02
N VAL A 107 -5.49 4.54 12.23
CA VAL A 107 -5.41 3.09 12.46
C VAL A 107 -6.60 2.64 13.29
N HIS A 108 -7.37 1.68 12.77
CA HIS A 108 -8.58 1.17 13.41
C HIS A 108 -8.38 -0.26 13.90
N SER A 109 -8.97 -0.60 15.05
CA SER A 109 -8.93 -1.95 15.63
C SER A 109 -9.94 -2.92 15.00
N ARG A 110 -10.58 -2.54 13.89
CA ARG A 110 -11.56 -3.33 13.15
C ARG A 110 -11.53 -3.00 11.66
N GLU A 111 -12.12 -3.88 10.86
CA GLU A 111 -12.44 -3.58 9.46
C GLU A 111 -13.44 -2.42 9.38
N LEU A 112 -13.16 -1.45 8.51
CA LEU A 112 -14.11 -0.40 8.13
C LEU A 112 -14.97 -0.87 6.96
N THR A 113 -16.22 -0.44 6.94
CA THR A 113 -17.13 -0.66 5.80
C THR A 113 -16.84 0.35 4.68
N GLN A 114 -17.24 0.03 3.44
CA GLN A 114 -17.15 0.99 2.31
C GLN A 114 -17.81 2.33 2.64
N ALA A 115 -18.95 2.33 3.33
CA ALA A 115 -19.67 3.55 3.69
C ALA A 115 -18.83 4.42 4.65
N GLU A 116 -18.14 3.82 5.61
CA GLU A 116 -17.25 4.54 6.52
C GLU A 116 -16.02 5.10 5.80
N ILE A 117 -15.45 4.33 4.88
CA ILE A 117 -14.32 4.77 4.04
C ILE A 117 -14.73 5.97 3.17
N ASN A 118 -15.92 5.93 2.57
CA ASN A 118 -16.42 7.05 1.74
C ASN A 118 -16.61 8.35 2.54
N ILE A 119 -16.86 8.26 3.85
CA ILE A 119 -16.92 9.44 4.72
C ILE A 119 -15.51 10.01 4.92
N LEU A 120 -14.49 9.16 5.12
CA LEU A 120 -13.10 9.57 5.31
C LEU A 120 -12.46 10.18 4.05
N VAL A 121 -12.90 9.78 2.85
CA VAL A 121 -12.43 10.40 1.59
C VAL A 121 -12.74 11.90 1.53
N ASN A 122 -13.78 12.36 2.24
CA ASN A 122 -14.29 13.73 2.17
C ASN A 122 -14.05 14.56 3.45
N SER A 123 -13.29 14.03 4.42
CA SER A 123 -12.93 14.74 5.65
C SER A 123 -11.71 15.62 5.44
#